data_AF-A0A059LHE2-F1
#
_entry.id   AF-A0A059LHE2-F1
#
_cell.length_a   1.000
_cell.length_b   1.000
_cell.length_c   1.000
_cell.angle_alpha   90.00
_cell.angle_beta   90.00
_cell.angle_gamma   90.00
#
_symmetry.space_group_name_H-M   'P 1'
#
loop_
_entity.id
_entity.type
_entity.pdbx_description
1 polymer ?
#
loop_
_entity_poly.entity_id
_entity_poly.type
_entity_poly.pdbx_seq_one_letter_code
_entity_poly.pdbx_strand_id
1 'polypeptide(L)'
;MRSFSAPAADQWEVDFRAWQSEFAARYSKELPDSLIEEQTVEEHGTQLNVWKAQPRTTPADVSNDRRSLRRRLDQRLFMLVRPRGGSKGPLRGEWTLPMREAAEETSVREAAEKALAEALEPGEAVQTYFVGNSPAGHWAAEAKQGEDEDRGEERKKKGQKKEPKSETRASDATLFFMRCQLIKGTPALAAGGAFNDAVWVAKDELHEYLPPSLVQVLRVML
;
A
#
# COMPACT_ATOMS: atom_id res chain seq x y z
N MET A 1 -21.16 0.87 -3.71
CA MET A 1 -20.20 0.09 -2.88
C MET A 1 -19.08 -0.41 -3.77
N ARG A 2 -17.82 -0.38 -3.32
CA ARG A 2 -16.70 -1.03 -4.03
C ARG A 2 -16.74 -2.51 -3.67
N SER A 3 -16.84 -3.38 -4.67
CA SER A 3 -16.73 -4.83 -4.48
C SER A 3 -15.28 -5.23 -4.72
N PHE A 4 -14.58 -5.60 -3.65
CA PHE A 4 -13.28 -6.27 -3.77
C PHE A 4 -13.52 -7.71 -4.20
N SER A 5 -12.60 -8.27 -4.99
CA SER A 5 -12.71 -9.63 -5.49
C SER A 5 -11.61 -10.48 -4.88
N ALA A 6 -11.89 -11.71 -4.43
CA ALA A 6 -10.81 -12.61 -4.03
C ALA A 6 -9.90 -12.92 -5.22
N PRO A 7 -8.59 -13.15 -5.08
CA PRO A 7 -7.75 -13.62 -6.19
C PRO A 7 -8.31 -14.91 -6.81
N ALA A 8 -8.03 -15.13 -8.09
CA ALA A 8 -8.44 -16.37 -8.73
C ALA A 8 -7.75 -17.56 -8.05
N ALA A 9 -8.52 -18.60 -7.73
CA ALA A 9 -7.96 -19.82 -7.18
C ALA A 9 -7.13 -20.54 -8.26
N ASP A 10 -6.10 -21.26 -7.83
CA ASP A 10 -5.34 -22.12 -8.73
C ASP A 10 -6.23 -23.24 -9.28
N GLN A 11 -5.93 -23.73 -10.48
CA GLN A 11 -6.74 -24.75 -11.15
C GLN A 11 -6.93 -26.00 -10.29
N TRP A 12 -5.86 -26.46 -9.61
CA TRP A 12 -5.93 -27.63 -8.74
C TRP A 12 -6.87 -27.45 -7.55
N GLU A 13 -7.03 -26.23 -7.01
CA GLU A 13 -7.97 -25.97 -5.91
C GLU A 13 -9.40 -26.05 -6.41
N VAL A 14 -9.67 -25.53 -7.61
CA VAL A 14 -10.98 -25.58 -8.25
C VAL A 14 -11.36 -27.03 -8.53
N ASP A 15 -10.47 -27.79 -9.15
CA ASP A 15 -10.66 -29.20 -9.45
C ASP A 15 -10.87 -30.02 -8.17
N PHE A 16 -10.06 -29.75 -7.14
CA PHE A 16 -10.20 -30.42 -5.85
C PHE A 16 -11.54 -30.12 -5.18
N ARG A 17 -12.00 -28.86 -5.19
CA ARG A 17 -13.31 -28.47 -4.65
C ARG A 17 -14.47 -29.08 -5.44
N ALA A 18 -14.36 -29.13 -6.76
CA ALA A 18 -15.33 -29.79 -7.62
C ALA A 18 -15.41 -31.28 -7.29
N TRP A 19 -14.26 -31.96 -7.21
CA TRP A 19 -14.18 -33.35 -6.79
C TRP A 19 -14.76 -33.58 -5.38
N GLN A 20 -14.45 -32.70 -4.42
CA GLN A 20 -15.03 -32.78 -3.08
C GLN A 20 -16.55 -32.65 -3.10
N SER A 21 -17.09 -31.74 -3.92
CA SER A 21 -18.54 -31.56 -4.10
C SER A 21 -19.20 -32.78 -4.72
N GLU A 22 -18.59 -33.36 -5.75
CA GLU A 22 -19.07 -34.58 -6.40
C GLU A 22 -19.02 -35.78 -5.45
N PHE A 23 -17.92 -35.93 -4.72
CA PHE A 23 -17.75 -36.98 -3.73
C PHE A 23 -18.78 -36.82 -2.60
N ALA A 24 -18.95 -35.62 -2.07
CA ALA A 24 -19.96 -35.33 -1.06
C ALA A 24 -21.37 -35.67 -1.58
N ALA A 25 -21.73 -35.24 -2.79
CA ALA A 25 -23.04 -35.54 -3.38
C ALA A 25 -23.26 -37.05 -3.59
N ARG A 26 -22.21 -37.78 -3.98
CA ARG A 26 -22.30 -39.23 -4.23
C ARG A 26 -22.48 -40.05 -2.95
N TYR A 27 -21.87 -39.61 -1.85
CA TYR A 27 -21.83 -40.38 -0.60
C TYR A 27 -22.64 -39.74 0.54
N SER A 28 -23.24 -38.57 0.32
CA SER A 28 -24.19 -37.96 1.25
C SER A 28 -25.47 -38.80 1.30
N LYS A 29 -26.02 -38.96 2.50
CA LYS A 29 -27.37 -39.50 2.66
C LYS A 29 -28.35 -38.51 2.04
N GLU A 30 -29.15 -38.97 1.09
CA GLU A 30 -30.30 -38.20 0.60
C GLU A 30 -31.22 -37.90 1.79
N LEU A 31 -31.48 -36.62 2.01
CA LEU A 31 -32.46 -36.22 3.02
C LEU A 31 -33.86 -36.53 2.46
N PRO A 32 -34.85 -36.83 3.33
CA PRO A 32 -36.23 -37.03 2.87
C PRO A 32 -36.73 -35.77 2.14
N ASP A 33 -37.46 -35.94 1.05
CA ASP A 33 -38.03 -34.82 0.28
C ASP A 33 -38.88 -33.90 1.16
N SER A 34 -39.57 -34.44 2.18
CA SER A 34 -40.35 -33.67 3.16
C SER A 34 -39.53 -32.72 4.04
N LEU A 35 -38.21 -32.88 4.08
CA LEU A 35 -37.25 -32.02 4.78
C LEU A 35 -36.52 -31.06 3.83
N ILE A 36 -36.46 -31.39 2.54
CA ILE A 36 -35.78 -30.61 1.49
C ILE A 36 -36.75 -29.62 0.85
N GLU A 37 -37.99 -30.04 0.60
CA GLU A 37 -39.06 -29.17 0.14
C GLU A 37 -39.41 -28.19 1.26
N GLU A 38 -38.85 -26.98 1.19
CA GLU A 38 -39.40 -25.85 1.93
C GLU A 38 -40.89 -25.74 1.55
N GLN A 39 -41.77 -25.58 2.54
CA GLN A 39 -43.16 -25.20 2.29
C GLN A 39 -43.18 -23.81 1.64
N THR A 40 -42.97 -23.76 0.33
CA THR A 40 -42.96 -22.52 -0.44
C THR A 40 -44.39 -22.06 -0.59
N VAL A 41 -44.77 -21.04 0.20
CA VAL A 41 -45.92 -20.20 -0.14
C VAL A 41 -45.52 -19.45 -1.41
N GLU A 42 -45.90 -20.01 -2.57
CA GLU A 42 -45.56 -19.44 -3.87
C GLU A 42 -46.32 -18.13 -4.10
N GLU A 43 -45.83 -17.04 -3.52
CA GLU A 43 -46.09 -15.71 -4.03
C GLU A 43 -45.18 -15.56 -5.27
N HIS A 44 -45.73 -15.73 -6.47
CA HIS A 44 -45.03 -15.50 -7.74
C HIS A 44 -44.67 -14.01 -7.87
N GLY A 45 -43.61 -13.60 -7.16
CA GLY A 45 -43.02 -12.28 -7.21
C GLY A 45 -42.40 -12.05 -8.58
N THR A 46 -43.03 -11.12 -9.31
CA THR A 46 -42.55 -10.43 -10.52
C THR A 46 -41.03 -10.49 -10.72
N GLN A 47 -40.61 -11.16 -11.80
CA GLN A 47 -39.25 -11.14 -12.38
C GLN A 47 -38.12 -10.86 -11.38
N LEU A 48 -37.71 -11.90 -10.66
CA LEU A 48 -36.45 -11.87 -9.91
C LEU A 48 -35.33 -11.55 -10.90
N ASN A 49 -34.78 -10.33 -10.82
CA ASN A 49 -33.56 -9.96 -11.53
C ASN A 49 -32.47 -10.95 -11.11
N VAL A 50 -32.18 -11.94 -11.98
CA VAL A 50 -31.14 -12.93 -11.72
C VAL A 50 -29.85 -12.17 -11.47
N TRP A 51 -29.32 -12.28 -10.26
CA TRP A 51 -28.16 -11.53 -9.86
C TRP A 51 -26.96 -11.93 -10.73
N LYS A 52 -26.53 -11.01 -11.60
CA LYS A 52 -25.37 -11.19 -12.46
C LYS A 52 -24.20 -10.40 -11.89
N ALA A 53 -23.21 -11.11 -11.38
CA ALA A 53 -21.98 -10.50 -10.90
C ALA A 53 -21.29 -9.70 -12.02
N GLN A 54 -20.73 -8.55 -11.65
CA GLN A 54 -19.89 -7.75 -12.54
C GLN A 54 -18.59 -8.50 -12.86
N PRO A 55 -18.02 -8.32 -14.07
CA PRO A 55 -16.74 -8.92 -14.42
C PRO A 55 -15.62 -8.41 -13.52
N ARG A 56 -14.64 -9.28 -13.27
CA ARG A 56 -13.48 -8.97 -12.43
C ARG A 56 -12.56 -7.94 -13.08
N THR A 57 -12.40 -8.03 -14.40
CA THR A 57 -11.59 -7.12 -15.20
C THR A 57 -12.37 -5.84 -15.43
N THR A 58 -11.83 -4.73 -14.96
CA THR A 58 -12.42 -3.41 -15.14
C THR A 58 -11.83 -2.69 -16.35
N PRO A 59 -12.47 -1.63 -16.87
CA PRO A 59 -11.87 -0.80 -17.92
C PRO A 59 -10.52 -0.19 -17.52
N ALA A 60 -10.31 0.07 -16.23
CA ALA A 60 -9.05 0.59 -15.69
C ALA A 60 -7.92 -0.45 -15.74
N ASP A 61 -8.25 -1.75 -15.74
CA ASP A 61 -7.28 -2.82 -15.96
C ASP A 61 -6.84 -2.86 -17.42
N VAL A 62 -7.80 -2.72 -18.34
CA VAL A 62 -7.54 -2.74 -19.78
C VAL A 62 -6.68 -1.54 -20.20
N SER A 63 -6.94 -0.36 -19.65
CA SER A 63 -6.14 0.85 -19.92
C SER A 63 -4.89 0.98 -19.05
N ASN A 64 -4.67 0.07 -18.09
CA ASN A 64 -3.61 0.13 -17.08
C ASN A 64 -3.53 1.51 -16.37
N ASP A 65 -4.68 2.03 -15.94
CA ASP A 65 -4.76 3.33 -15.28
C ASP A 65 -4.24 3.26 -13.84
N ARG A 66 -2.95 3.58 -13.66
CA ARG A 66 -2.26 3.61 -12.35
C ARG A 66 -2.72 4.75 -11.42
N ARG A 67 -3.57 5.69 -11.86
CA ARG A 67 -4.10 6.76 -10.99
C ARG A 67 -5.39 6.35 -10.30
N SER A 68 -6.15 5.41 -10.85
CA SER A 68 -7.40 4.95 -10.24
C SER A 68 -7.19 3.75 -9.31
N LEU A 69 -8.02 3.69 -8.26
CA LEU A 69 -8.16 2.51 -7.39
C LEU A 69 -9.05 1.41 -7.99
N ARG A 70 -9.57 1.60 -9.22
CA ARG A 70 -10.48 0.63 -9.84
C ARG A 70 -9.75 -0.47 -10.59
N ARG A 71 -8.42 -0.41 -10.71
CA ARG A 71 -7.61 -1.48 -11.27
C ARG A 71 -7.28 -2.54 -10.22
N ARG A 72 -7.07 -3.78 -10.65
CA ARG A 72 -6.59 -4.94 -9.87
C ARG A 72 -7.34 -5.09 -8.54
N LEU A 73 -8.67 -5.22 -8.62
CA LEU A 73 -9.56 -5.35 -7.44
C LEU A 73 -9.31 -6.61 -6.60
N ASP A 74 -8.46 -7.50 -7.09
CA ASP A 74 -7.99 -8.74 -6.48
C ASP A 74 -6.66 -8.62 -5.75
N GLN A 75 -5.91 -7.54 -5.99
CA GLN A 75 -4.63 -7.28 -5.36
C GLN A 75 -4.67 -6.05 -4.46
N ARG A 76 -3.70 -5.97 -3.55
CA ARG A 76 -3.50 -4.77 -2.73
C ARG A 76 -2.70 -3.75 -3.52
N LEU A 77 -3.21 -2.52 -3.55
CA LEU A 77 -2.55 -1.38 -4.17
C LEU A 77 -1.88 -0.52 -3.10
N PHE A 78 -0.69 -0.04 -3.41
CA PHE A 78 0.12 0.83 -2.56
C PHE A 78 0.27 2.20 -3.23
N MET A 79 0.15 3.26 -2.44
CA MET A 79 0.29 4.63 -2.94
C MET A 79 1.76 5.03 -2.98
N LEU A 80 2.24 5.43 -4.14
CA LEU A 80 3.53 6.12 -4.30
C LEU A 80 3.26 7.57 -4.72
N VAL A 81 4.11 8.46 -4.24
CA VAL A 81 4.04 9.90 -4.51
C VAL A 81 5.33 10.39 -5.12
N ARG A 82 5.22 11.39 -6.00
CA ARG A 82 6.36 12.06 -6.62
C ARG A 82 6.53 13.45 -6.01
N PRO A 83 7.57 13.71 -5.20
CA PRO A 83 7.81 15.02 -4.60
C PRO A 83 8.18 16.07 -5.66
N ARG A 84 7.67 17.29 -5.50
CA ARG A 84 7.82 18.38 -6.50
C ARG A 84 9.26 18.87 -6.68
N GLY A 85 10.10 18.75 -5.66
CA GLY A 85 11.50 19.18 -5.65
C GLY A 85 12.52 18.04 -5.79
N GLY A 86 12.09 16.88 -6.32
CA GLY A 86 12.85 15.63 -6.23
C GLY A 86 12.81 15.07 -4.81
N SER A 87 13.15 13.79 -4.65
CA SER A 87 13.17 13.18 -3.33
C SER A 87 14.31 13.76 -2.50
N LYS A 88 13.94 14.49 -1.45
CA LYS A 88 14.85 14.99 -0.41
C LYS A 88 14.85 13.98 0.72
N GLY A 89 15.96 13.24 0.89
CA GLY A 89 16.09 12.22 1.92
C GLY A 89 16.91 11.01 1.46
N PRO A 90 16.87 9.91 2.22
CA PRO A 90 17.67 8.71 1.99
C PRO A 90 17.26 7.95 0.72
N LEU A 91 16.01 8.12 0.25
CA LEU A 91 15.63 7.70 -1.11
C LEU A 91 16.01 8.78 -2.11
N ARG A 92 17.06 8.59 -2.91
CA ARG A 92 17.25 9.37 -4.14
C ARG A 92 16.48 8.70 -5.27
N GLY A 93 15.28 9.18 -5.55
CA GLY A 93 14.42 8.66 -6.61
C GLY A 93 13.35 9.65 -7.02
N GLU A 94 12.70 9.39 -8.16
CA GLU A 94 11.55 10.17 -8.61
C GLU A 94 10.28 9.80 -7.81
N TRP A 95 10.20 8.56 -7.32
CA TRP A 95 9.04 8.05 -6.60
C TRP A 95 9.39 7.60 -5.20
N THR A 96 8.55 7.99 -4.24
CA THR A 96 8.73 7.63 -2.83
C THR A 96 7.38 7.29 -2.19
N LEU A 97 7.42 6.66 -1.02
CA LEU A 97 6.27 6.63 -0.13
C LEU A 97 6.07 8.02 0.51
N PRO A 98 4.85 8.39 0.92
CA PRO A 98 4.63 9.57 1.75
C PRO A 98 5.47 9.47 3.02
N MET A 99 6.46 10.35 3.17
CA MET A 99 7.40 10.34 4.28
C MET A 99 7.63 11.76 4.79
N ARG A 100 8.00 11.86 6.05
CA ARG A 100 8.33 13.12 6.72
C ARG A 100 9.44 12.86 7.73
N GLU A 101 10.27 13.88 7.93
CA GLU A 101 11.24 13.86 9.03
C GLU A 101 10.49 13.91 10.37
N ALA A 102 10.88 13.03 11.29
CA ALA A 102 10.31 12.99 12.63
C ALA A 102 10.86 14.15 13.46
N ALA A 103 9.97 14.91 14.11
CA ALA A 103 10.37 15.92 15.08
C ALA A 103 10.68 15.26 16.43
N GLU A 104 11.58 15.85 17.21
CA GLU A 104 12.10 15.29 18.48
C GLU A 104 11.02 14.89 19.49
N GLU A 105 9.86 15.58 19.48
CA GLU A 105 8.77 15.36 20.44
C GLU A 105 7.58 14.56 19.86
N THR A 106 7.66 14.09 18.61
CA THR A 106 6.53 13.41 17.94
C THR A 106 6.71 11.90 17.86
N SER A 107 5.62 11.15 18.06
CA SER A 107 5.65 9.71 17.83
C SER A 107 5.83 9.38 16.34
N VAL A 108 6.47 8.25 16.03
CA VAL A 108 6.66 7.79 14.63
C VAL A 108 5.31 7.67 13.90
N ARG A 109 4.28 7.26 14.64
CA ARG A 109 2.91 7.19 14.12
C ARG A 109 2.36 8.58 13.76
N GLU A 110 2.46 9.56 14.65
CA GLU A 110 2.00 10.92 14.36
C GLU A 110 2.77 11.56 13.20
N ALA A 111 4.06 11.28 13.08
CA ALA A 111 4.87 11.73 11.95
C ALA A 111 4.35 11.13 10.63
N ALA A 112 3.99 9.84 10.63
CA ALA A 112 3.41 9.17 9.47
C ALA A 112 1.98 9.65 9.14
N GLU A 113 1.15 9.91 10.16
CA GLU A 113 -0.19 10.49 10.01
C GLU A 113 -0.11 11.88 9.36
N LYS A 114 0.81 12.73 9.82
CA LYS A 114 1.09 14.05 9.22
C LYS A 114 1.63 13.93 7.79
N ALA A 115 2.54 13.00 7.54
CA ALA A 115 3.07 12.76 6.18
C ALA A 115 1.95 12.38 5.19
N LEU A 116 1.00 11.56 5.63
CA LEU A 116 -0.16 11.18 4.82
C LEU A 116 -1.14 12.35 4.62
N ALA A 117 -1.36 13.15 5.67
CA ALA A 117 -2.20 14.35 5.62
C ALA A 117 -1.62 15.45 4.71
N GLU A 118 -0.29 15.54 4.58
CA GLU A 118 0.37 16.45 3.62
C GLU A 118 0.25 15.97 2.17
N ALA A 119 0.16 14.64 1.96
CA ALA A 119 0.02 14.06 0.63
C ALA A 119 -1.41 14.15 0.10
N LEU A 120 -2.40 13.91 0.97
CA LEU A 120 -3.81 13.83 0.58
C LEU A 120 -4.53 15.16 0.75
N GLU A 121 -5.55 15.39 -0.08
CA GLU A 121 -6.47 16.50 0.14
C GLU A 121 -7.22 16.33 1.47
N PRO A 122 -7.22 17.37 2.33
CA PRO A 122 -8.03 17.35 3.54
C PRO A 122 -9.51 17.41 3.14
N GLY A 123 -10.22 16.30 3.31
CA GLY A 123 -11.64 16.21 3.02
C GLY A 123 -12.28 15.02 3.70
N GLU A 124 -13.55 15.20 4.11
CA GLU A 124 -14.37 14.20 4.80
C GLU A 124 -14.55 12.89 4.00
N ALA A 125 -14.20 12.90 2.71
CA ALA A 125 -14.36 11.77 1.82
C ALA A 125 -13.37 10.62 2.07
N VAL A 126 -12.19 10.87 2.67
CA VAL A 126 -11.12 9.87 2.79
C VAL A 126 -10.94 9.42 4.23
N GLN A 127 -11.22 8.14 4.49
CA GLN A 127 -11.05 7.50 5.78
C GLN A 127 -9.87 6.55 5.75
N THR A 128 -8.83 6.88 6.50
CA THR A 128 -7.59 6.09 6.65
C THR A 128 -7.44 5.56 8.06
N TYR A 129 -6.88 4.36 8.21
CA TYR A 129 -6.67 3.73 9.50
C TYR A 129 -5.25 3.18 9.63
N PHE A 130 -4.51 3.67 10.63
CA PHE A 130 -3.17 3.20 10.96
C PHE A 130 -3.21 1.98 11.87
N VAL A 131 -2.46 0.94 11.49
CA VAL A 131 -2.42 -0.34 12.20
C VAL A 131 -1.34 -0.31 13.27
N GLY A 132 -1.77 -0.15 14.52
CA GLY A 132 -0.88 -0.13 15.69
C GLY A 132 0.00 1.12 15.79
N ASN A 133 0.82 1.18 16.85
CA ASN A 133 1.76 2.27 17.09
C ASN A 133 3.22 1.88 16.77
N SER A 134 3.49 0.58 16.63
CA SER A 134 4.82 0.08 16.30
C SER A 134 5.08 0.15 14.79
N PRO A 135 6.30 0.51 14.36
CA PRO A 135 6.67 0.47 12.95
C PRO A 135 6.64 -0.99 12.45
N ALA A 136 6.15 -1.19 11.22
CA ALA A 136 6.18 -2.48 10.53
C ALA A 136 7.60 -2.88 10.13
N GLY A 137 8.49 -1.89 10.01
CA GLY A 137 9.92 -2.07 10.10
C GLY A 137 10.68 -0.85 9.62
N HIS A 138 11.95 -1.05 9.29
CA HIS A 138 12.87 0.04 9.00
C HIS A 138 13.76 -0.27 7.79
N TRP A 139 14.30 0.77 7.19
CA TRP A 139 15.30 0.68 6.13
C TRP A 139 16.33 1.79 6.32
N ALA A 140 17.60 1.42 6.42
CA ALA A 140 18.71 2.35 6.42
C ALA A 140 19.27 2.43 5.01
N ALA A 141 19.43 3.64 4.47
CA ALA A 141 20.14 3.80 3.21
C ALA A 141 21.59 3.38 3.41
N GLU A 142 22.14 2.63 2.44
CA GLU A 142 23.57 2.39 2.39
C GLU A 142 24.25 3.73 2.13
N ALA A 143 25.00 4.23 3.11
CA ALA A 143 25.87 5.37 2.93
C ALA A 143 26.90 4.97 1.88
N LYS A 144 26.70 5.39 0.62
CA LYS A 144 27.77 5.30 -0.38
C LYS A 144 28.89 6.19 0.14
N GLN A 145 29.96 5.56 0.63
CA GLN A 145 31.22 6.22 0.91
C GLN A 145 31.57 7.02 -0.35
N GLY A 146 31.60 8.33 -0.23
CA GLY A 146 32.05 9.18 -1.32
C GLY A 146 33.49 8.82 -1.65
N GLU A 147 33.78 8.73 -2.94
CA GLU A 147 35.12 8.98 -3.46
C GLU A 147 35.51 10.42 -3.05
N ASP A 148 36.15 10.55 -1.88
CA ASP A 148 36.92 11.74 -1.52
C ASP A 148 38.32 11.56 -2.13
N GLU A 149 38.51 11.91 -3.41
CA GLU A 149 39.84 12.18 -3.96
C GLU A 149 40.15 13.68 -3.86
N ASP A 150 40.95 13.97 -2.83
CA ASP A 150 42.10 14.87 -2.84
C ASP A 150 41.87 16.40 -2.84
N ARG A 151 42.23 17.05 -1.72
CA ARG A 151 43.40 17.97 -1.64
C ARG A 151 43.29 18.95 -0.47
N GLY A 152 44.20 18.85 0.49
CA GLY A 152 44.65 19.99 1.30
C GLY A 152 44.76 19.76 2.80
N GLU A 153 45.96 19.41 3.24
CA GLU A 153 46.40 19.44 4.63
C GLU A 153 46.27 20.82 5.30
N GLU A 154 46.14 20.74 6.63
CA GLU A 154 46.62 21.69 7.65
C GLU A 154 45.82 22.97 7.97
N ARG A 155 45.17 22.99 9.15
CA ARG A 155 45.74 23.60 10.38
C ARG A 155 44.77 23.52 11.55
N LYS A 156 45.20 22.84 12.62
CA LYS A 156 44.54 22.88 13.94
C LYS A 156 44.57 24.30 14.50
N LYS A 157 43.41 24.88 14.80
CA LYS A 157 43.27 25.92 15.84
C LYS A 157 42.35 25.43 16.95
N LYS A 158 42.88 25.60 18.15
CA LYS A 158 42.44 25.10 19.45
C LYS A 158 41.31 25.99 20.00
N GLY A 159 40.30 25.37 20.58
CA GLY A 159 39.43 26.00 21.59
C GLY A 159 38.12 26.59 21.07
N GLN A 160 37.07 25.78 21.05
CA GLN A 160 35.74 26.18 21.52
C GLN A 160 34.89 24.92 21.75
N LYS A 161 34.44 24.76 23.00
CA LYS A 161 33.50 23.73 23.45
C LYS A 161 32.15 24.05 22.79
N LYS A 162 31.86 23.39 21.66
CA LYS A 162 30.55 23.42 21.01
C LYS A 162 29.77 22.19 21.46
N GLU A 163 28.60 22.45 22.01
CA GLU A 163 27.56 21.44 22.30
C GLU A 163 27.28 20.63 21.02
N PRO A 164 27.10 19.29 21.10
CA PRO A 164 26.78 18.50 19.93
C PRO A 164 25.32 18.75 19.54
N LYS A 165 25.08 19.75 18.68
CA LYS A 165 23.91 19.72 17.81
C LYS A 165 24.17 18.65 16.76
N SER A 166 23.56 17.49 16.93
CA SER A 166 23.64 16.37 15.98
C SER A 166 22.91 16.75 14.69
N GLU A 167 23.60 17.45 13.80
CA GLU A 167 23.18 17.54 12.39
C GLU A 167 23.42 16.16 11.76
N THR A 168 22.46 15.25 11.94
CA THR A 168 22.45 13.97 11.23
C THR A 168 22.40 14.27 9.73
N ARG A 169 23.45 13.93 8.99
CA ARG A 169 23.46 14.09 7.54
C ARG A 169 22.26 13.32 6.96
N ALA A 170 21.54 13.92 6.03
CA ALA A 170 20.40 13.29 5.35
C ALA A 170 20.75 11.95 4.65
N SER A 171 22.04 11.64 4.48
CA SER A 171 22.55 10.37 3.96
C SER A 171 22.41 9.20 4.93
N ASP A 172 22.31 9.45 6.25
CA ASP A 172 22.35 8.42 7.29
C ASP A 172 20.97 8.23 7.96
N ALA A 173 19.92 8.78 7.34
CA ALA A 173 18.57 8.73 7.88
C ALA A 173 17.97 7.32 7.73
N THR A 174 17.62 6.70 8.87
CA THR A 174 16.83 5.46 8.92
C THR A 174 15.35 5.79 8.71
N LEU A 175 14.71 5.11 7.76
CA LEU A 175 13.28 5.21 7.53
C LEU A 175 12.54 4.19 8.38
N PHE A 176 11.41 4.59 8.94
CA PHE A 176 10.46 3.71 9.62
C PHE A 176 9.13 3.69 8.86
N PHE A 177 8.59 2.49 8.66
CA PHE A 177 7.35 2.30 7.90
C PHE A 177 6.17 2.02 8.84
N MET A 178 5.09 2.76 8.68
CA MET A 178 3.81 2.51 9.35
C MET A 178 2.79 1.96 8.34
N ARG A 179 1.99 0.98 8.75
CA ARG A 179 0.93 0.41 7.91
C ARG A 179 -0.33 1.24 8.03
N CYS A 180 -0.84 1.71 6.90
CA CYS A 180 -2.10 2.44 6.81
C CYS A 180 -3.03 1.74 5.80
N GLN A 181 -4.31 1.63 6.16
CA GLN A 181 -5.36 1.07 5.31
C GLN A 181 -6.34 2.16 4.90
N LEU A 182 -6.73 2.16 3.63
CA LEU A 182 -7.81 2.99 3.12
C LEU A 182 -9.14 2.26 3.32
N ILE A 183 -10.00 2.78 4.20
CA ILE A 183 -11.32 2.20 4.49
C ILE A 183 -12.35 2.71 3.48
N LYS A 184 -12.39 4.03 3.29
CA LYS A 184 -13.39 4.69 2.43
C LYS A 184 -12.76 5.89 1.73
N GLY A 185 -13.29 6.21 0.56
CA GLY A 185 -12.92 7.42 -0.18
C GLY A 185 -12.09 7.19 -1.42
N THR A 186 -12.03 8.23 -2.24
CA THR A 186 -11.11 8.31 -3.37
C THR A 186 -10.01 9.29 -2.96
N PRO A 187 -8.85 8.79 -2.50
CA PRO A 187 -7.71 9.66 -2.20
C PRO A 187 -7.30 10.42 -3.45
N ALA A 188 -7.27 11.74 -3.33
CA ALA A 188 -6.73 12.67 -4.30
C ALA A 188 -5.55 13.41 -3.67
N LEU A 189 -4.56 13.79 -4.49
CA LEU A 189 -3.44 14.57 -4.03
C LEU A 189 -3.83 16.02 -3.76
N ALA A 190 -3.26 16.61 -2.72
CA ALA A 190 -3.44 18.03 -2.41
C ALA A 190 -3.05 18.94 -3.58
N ALA A 191 -4.02 19.66 -4.15
CA ALA A 191 -3.77 20.64 -5.21
C ALA A 191 -2.74 21.70 -4.73
N GLY A 192 -1.59 21.77 -5.41
CA GLY A 192 -0.49 22.68 -5.05
C GLY A 192 0.33 22.26 -3.83
N GLY A 193 0.17 21.01 -3.35
CA GLY A 193 0.93 20.46 -2.23
C GLY A 193 2.38 20.12 -2.55
N ALA A 194 3.03 19.39 -1.64
CA ALA A 194 4.44 18.99 -1.77
C ALA A 194 4.70 17.98 -2.89
N PHE A 195 3.66 17.34 -3.43
CA PHE A 195 3.73 16.25 -4.40
C PHE A 195 3.10 16.65 -5.74
N ASN A 196 3.74 16.25 -6.84
CA ASN A 196 3.28 16.53 -8.20
C ASN A 196 2.36 15.45 -8.77
N ASP A 197 2.58 14.18 -8.40
CA ASP A 197 1.84 13.05 -8.97
C ASP A 197 1.76 11.90 -7.97
N ALA A 198 0.74 11.07 -8.10
CA ALA A 198 0.52 9.87 -7.29
C ALA A 198 0.09 8.72 -8.16
N VAL A 199 0.63 7.55 -7.85
CA VAL A 199 0.32 6.30 -8.53
C VAL A 199 0.00 5.22 -7.50
N TRP A 200 -1.01 4.42 -7.81
CA TRP A 200 -1.36 3.21 -7.09
C TRP A 200 -0.67 2.05 -7.77
N VAL A 201 0.16 1.30 -7.05
CA VAL A 201 1.08 0.28 -7.58
C VAL A 201 0.83 -1.05 -6.87
N ALA A 202 0.82 -2.16 -7.62
CA ALA A 202 0.69 -3.50 -7.02
C ALA A 202 2.04 -3.99 -6.45
N LYS A 203 2.01 -5.00 -5.57
CA LYS A 203 3.23 -5.57 -4.96
C LYS A 203 4.28 -5.96 -6.00
N ASP A 204 3.84 -6.51 -7.13
CA ASP A 204 4.73 -6.99 -8.19
C ASP A 204 5.41 -5.86 -8.95
N GLU A 205 4.78 -4.68 -9.03
CA GLU A 205 5.25 -3.53 -9.82
C GLU A 205 6.17 -2.59 -9.00
N LEU A 206 6.31 -2.80 -7.68
CA LEU A 206 7.12 -1.93 -6.80
C LEU A 206 8.58 -1.79 -7.24
N HIS A 207 9.13 -2.83 -7.89
CA HIS A 207 10.51 -2.84 -8.36
C HIS A 207 10.77 -1.88 -9.53
N GLU A 208 9.73 -1.45 -10.25
CA GLU A 208 9.85 -0.45 -11.33
C GLU A 208 10.14 0.95 -10.78
N TYR A 209 9.74 1.22 -9.53
CA TYR A 209 9.71 2.56 -8.95
C TYR A 209 10.73 2.78 -7.84
N LEU A 210 11.01 1.73 -7.06
CA LEU A 210 11.80 1.83 -5.84
C LEU A 210 13.12 1.04 -5.96
N PRO A 211 14.18 1.45 -5.25
CA PRO A 211 15.45 0.74 -5.27
C PRO A 211 15.31 -0.70 -4.75
N PRO A 212 16.08 -1.66 -5.30
CA PRO A 212 15.89 -3.09 -5.03
C PRO A 212 16.09 -3.45 -3.55
N SER A 213 17.01 -2.77 -2.85
CA SER A 213 17.24 -2.97 -1.42
C SER A 213 16.01 -2.61 -0.58
N LEU A 214 15.31 -1.53 -0.93
CA LEU A 214 14.07 -1.14 -0.27
C LEU A 214 12.91 -2.08 -0.65
N VAL A 215 12.81 -2.47 -1.92
CA VAL A 215 11.75 -3.38 -2.39
C VAL A 215 11.82 -4.72 -1.67
N GLN A 216 13.03 -5.22 -1.36
CA GLN A 216 13.19 -6.45 -0.60
C GLN A 216 12.62 -6.33 0.82
N VAL A 217 12.88 -5.21 1.50
CA VAL A 217 12.33 -4.92 2.83
C VAL A 217 10.82 -4.78 2.77
N LEU A 218 10.29 -4.05 1.79
CA LEU A 218 8.85 -3.90 1.59
C LEU A 218 8.16 -5.24 1.28
N ARG A 219 8.78 -6.14 0.51
CA ARG A 219 8.18 -7.45 0.18
C ARG A 219 7.91 -8.32 1.41
N VAL A 220 8.73 -8.18 2.46
CA VAL A 220 8.54 -8.88 3.74
C VAL A 220 7.44 -8.21 4.57
N MET A 221 7.28 -6.89 4.48
CA MET A 221 6.29 -6.13 5.27
C MET A 221 4.88 -6.10 4.67
N LEU A 222 4.78 -6.16 3.33
CA LEU A 222 3.55 -5.94 2.56
C LEU A 222 2.74 -7.20 2.27
#